data_AF-A0A5J4PUI1-F1
#
_entry.id   AF-A0A5J4PUI1-F1
#
_cell.length_a   1.000
_cell.length_b   1.000
_cell.length_c   1.000
_cell.angle_alpha   90.00
_cell.angle_beta   90.00
_cell.angle_gamma   90.00
#
_symmetry.space_group_name_H-M   'P 1'
#
loop_
_entity.id
_entity.type
_entity.pdbx_description
1 polymer ?
#
loop_
_entity_poly.entity_id
_entity_poly.type
_entity_poly.pdbx_seq_one_letter_code
_entity_poly.pdbx_strand_id
1 'polypeptide(L)'
;SIDNKRLELTFDAVSKVAEVYINGTLAGSHIGMFGDFKVDGTKLLKPGKNLITVKVTRDFIKNIEDADKVVSVAVTVPVTNKMLNDIAHGFYQENPAGIWQPVNLVISDLIKIEDVYIKPTLTGANFEVTIKNYSGKKSIFDLSTEIIEDDTKNPFYSETPVKKVSLAADEEKVIKYTITGLKPRLWTPNHPNLYDFNFTIKTKKQPEKDRVSILSGLRTFEVKNGLFELNGVPYWLRGGNHTPFALAPNDLTLANTFYQL
;
A
#
# COMPACT_ATOMS: atom_id res chain seq x y z
N SER A 1 -20.44 6.50 -14.48
CA SER A 1 -20.15 7.93 -14.30
C SER A 1 -19.08 8.07 -13.23
N ILE A 2 -18.20 9.07 -13.34
CA ILE A 2 -17.22 9.43 -12.30
C ILE A 2 -17.76 10.48 -11.32
N ASP A 3 -19.02 10.90 -11.48
CA ASP A 3 -19.67 11.83 -10.56
C ASP A 3 -19.70 11.25 -9.15
N ASN A 4 -19.32 12.07 -8.16
CA ASN A 4 -19.21 11.68 -6.75
C ASN A 4 -18.26 10.50 -6.50
N LYS A 5 -17.25 10.31 -7.35
CA LYS A 5 -16.13 9.41 -7.09
C LYS A 5 -14.90 10.20 -6.69
N ARG A 6 -14.01 9.54 -5.95
CA ARG A 6 -12.64 10.00 -5.72
C ARG A 6 -11.76 9.45 -6.83
N LEU A 7 -10.90 10.29 -7.40
CA LEU A 7 -9.94 9.89 -8.43
C LEU A 7 -8.54 10.20 -7.92
N GLU A 8 -7.72 9.17 -7.79
CA GLU A 8 -6.41 9.25 -7.18
C GLU A 8 -5.37 8.59 -8.08
N LEU A 9 -4.28 9.28 -8.36
CA LEU A 9 -3.11 8.66 -8.97
C LEU A 9 -2.27 8.05 -7.85
N THR A 10 -1.97 6.76 -7.94
CA THR A 10 -1.09 6.07 -7.00
C THR A 10 0.20 5.69 -7.72
N PHE A 11 1.33 6.05 -7.14
CA PHE A 11 2.66 5.74 -7.64
C PHE A 11 3.30 4.80 -6.63
N ASP A 12 3.66 3.60 -7.06
CA ASP A 12 4.29 2.63 -6.18
C ASP A 12 5.72 3.07 -5.83
N ALA A 13 6.42 3.71 -6.77
CA ALA A 13 7.74 4.32 -6.54
C ALA A 13 8.19 5.21 -7.71
N VAL A 14 8.79 6.36 -7.40
CA VAL A 14 9.48 7.23 -8.37
C VAL A 14 10.83 7.63 -7.81
N SER A 15 11.91 7.45 -8.58
CA SER A 15 13.26 7.83 -8.16
C SER A 15 13.62 9.20 -8.76
N LYS A 16 13.91 10.26 -8.01
CA LYS A 16 13.88 10.40 -6.54
C LYS A 16 13.01 11.56 -6.05
N VAL A 17 12.86 12.60 -6.87
CA VAL A 17 11.97 13.72 -6.59
C VAL A 17 11.01 13.86 -7.76
N ALA A 18 9.72 13.75 -7.45
CA ALA A 18 8.65 13.80 -8.44
C ALA A 18 7.78 15.03 -8.21
N GLU A 19 7.42 15.73 -9.28
CA GLU A 19 6.32 16.68 -9.33
C GLU A 19 5.31 16.17 -10.34
N VAL A 20 4.07 15.96 -9.91
CA VAL A 20 2.99 15.42 -10.74
C VAL A 20 2.04 16.53 -11.11
N TYR A 21 1.81 16.69 -12.41
CA TYR A 21 0.87 17.65 -12.98
C TYR A 21 -0.27 16.93 -13.68
N ILE A 22 -1.49 17.41 -13.47
CA ILE A 22 -2.70 16.91 -14.12
C ILE A 22 -3.28 18.06 -14.94
N ASN A 23 -3.38 17.87 -16.26
CA ASN A 23 -3.88 18.86 -17.21
C ASN A 23 -3.17 20.23 -17.08
N GLY A 24 -1.87 20.22 -16.80
CA GLY A 24 -1.03 21.42 -16.65
C GLY A 24 -0.98 22.00 -15.23
N THR A 25 -1.80 21.52 -14.29
CA THR A 25 -1.84 22.00 -12.91
C THR A 25 -1.04 21.08 -11.99
N LEU A 26 -0.17 21.65 -11.15
CA LEU A 26 0.57 20.88 -10.14
C LEU A 26 -0.42 20.24 -9.16
N ALA A 27 -0.36 18.91 -9.04
CA ALA A 27 -1.29 18.11 -8.26
C ALA A 27 -0.64 17.51 -7.00
N GLY A 28 0.67 17.24 -7.03
CA GLY A 28 1.39 16.69 -5.88
C GLY A 28 2.89 16.59 -6.12
N SER A 29 3.62 16.26 -5.06
CA SER A 29 5.07 16.01 -5.13
C SER A 29 5.48 14.88 -4.17
N HIS A 30 6.62 14.26 -4.45
CA HIS A 30 7.18 13.18 -3.63
C HIS A 30 8.70 13.28 -3.59
N ILE A 31 9.28 12.93 -2.44
CA ILE A 31 10.72 12.79 -2.22
C ILE A 31 10.97 11.41 -1.62
N GLY A 32 11.82 10.62 -2.28
CA GLY A 32 12.14 9.26 -1.89
C GLY A 32 12.25 8.36 -3.12
N MET A 33 12.92 7.22 -3.01
CA MET A 33 13.01 6.25 -4.12
C MET A 33 12.06 5.07 -3.94
N PHE A 34 11.79 4.63 -2.72
CA PHE A 34 11.16 3.33 -2.44
C PHE A 34 9.73 3.43 -1.88
N GLY A 35 9.32 4.62 -1.45
CA GLY A 35 8.00 4.82 -0.87
C GLY A 35 6.95 5.03 -1.95
N ASP A 36 5.76 4.50 -1.72
CA ASP A 36 4.59 4.84 -2.51
C ASP A 36 4.11 6.27 -2.19
N PHE A 37 3.37 6.86 -3.12
CA PHE A 37 2.65 8.10 -2.85
C PHE A 37 1.38 8.23 -3.69
N LYS A 38 0.44 9.00 -3.15
CA LYS A 38 -0.90 9.21 -3.72
C LYS A 38 -1.08 10.68 -4.05
N VAL A 39 -1.71 10.98 -5.19
CA VAL A 39 -2.03 12.33 -5.64
C VAL A 39 -3.53 12.43 -5.92
N ASP A 40 -4.22 13.34 -5.22
CA ASP A 40 -5.64 13.59 -5.44
C ASP A 40 -5.88 14.32 -6.76
N GLY A 41 -6.43 13.60 -7.72
CA GLY A 41 -6.80 14.12 -9.04
C GLY A 41 -8.26 14.50 -9.17
N THR A 42 -9.08 14.36 -8.11
CA THR A 42 -10.55 14.43 -8.19
C THR A 42 -11.07 15.72 -8.82
N LYS A 43 -10.41 16.86 -8.55
CA LYS A 43 -10.78 18.18 -9.11
C LYS A 43 -10.08 18.53 -10.41
N LEU A 44 -9.08 17.76 -10.83
CA LEU A 44 -8.21 18.07 -11.97
C LEU A 44 -8.46 17.15 -13.16
N LEU A 45 -8.92 15.92 -12.91
CA LEU A 45 -9.27 14.93 -13.92
C LEU A 45 -10.68 15.20 -14.48
N LYS A 46 -10.86 14.89 -15.77
CA LYS A 46 -12.13 15.04 -16.49
C LYS A 46 -12.49 13.79 -17.28
N PRO A 47 -13.77 13.56 -17.65
CA PRO A 47 -14.12 12.49 -18.58
C PRO A 47 -13.37 12.62 -19.92
N GLY A 48 -12.90 11.49 -20.45
CA GLY A 48 -12.17 11.44 -21.72
C GLY A 48 -10.66 11.69 -21.55
N LYS A 49 -10.08 12.46 -22.48
CA LYS A 49 -8.63 12.63 -22.56
C LYS A 49 -8.11 13.55 -21.46
N ASN A 50 -7.10 13.06 -20.72
CA ASN A 50 -6.32 13.80 -19.73
C ASN A 50 -4.85 13.74 -20.09
N LEU A 51 -4.08 14.75 -19.67
CA LEU A 51 -2.62 14.76 -19.76
C LEU A 51 -2.05 14.70 -18.35
N ILE A 52 -1.25 13.67 -18.07
CA ILE A 52 -0.49 13.54 -16.82
C ILE A 52 0.97 13.78 -17.16
N THR A 53 1.61 14.73 -16.49
CA THR A 53 3.04 15.01 -16.64
C THR A 53 3.72 14.75 -15.31
N VAL A 54 4.78 13.94 -15.32
CA VAL A 54 5.60 13.67 -14.14
C VAL A 54 6.99 14.21 -14.41
N LYS A 55 7.35 15.30 -13.74
CA LYS A 55 8.71 15.83 -13.76
C LYS A 55 9.51 15.08 -12.71
N VAL A 56 10.55 14.38 -13.14
CA VAL A 56 11.43 13.61 -12.26
C VAL A 56 12.81 14.24 -12.25
N THR A 57 13.30 14.54 -11.06
CA THR A 57 14.63 15.14 -10.88
C THR A 57 15.55 14.15 -10.18
N ARG A 58 16.74 13.93 -10.76
CA ARG A 58 17.80 13.03 -10.25
C ARG A 58 18.56 13.66 -9.09
N ASP A 59 18.98 14.90 -9.27
CA ASP A 59 19.85 15.61 -8.33
C ASP A 59 19.01 16.42 -7.35
N PHE A 60 18.91 15.92 -6.12
CA PHE A 60 18.49 16.73 -4.99
C PHE A 60 19.68 16.86 -4.05
N ILE A 61 20.37 18.01 -4.16
CA ILE A 61 21.44 18.50 -3.28
C ILE A 61 22.86 17.99 -3.63
N LYS A 62 23.67 18.85 -4.27
CA LYS A 62 25.11 18.64 -4.54
C LYS A 62 26.03 19.03 -3.38
N ASN A 63 25.54 19.84 -2.44
CA ASN A 63 26.30 20.32 -1.28
C ASN A 63 25.52 19.96 -0.01
N ILE A 64 26.02 18.98 0.75
CA ILE A 64 25.44 18.62 2.03
C ILE A 64 26.00 19.58 3.09
N GLU A 65 25.45 20.79 3.16
CA GLU A 65 25.36 21.44 4.46
C GLU A 65 24.27 20.68 5.24
N ASP A 66 24.65 20.03 6.34
CA ASP A 66 23.78 19.24 7.24
C ASP A 66 23.29 17.87 6.70
N ALA A 67 24.17 16.86 6.75
CA ALA A 67 23.90 15.48 6.34
C ALA A 67 22.73 14.82 7.09
N ASP A 68 22.58 15.17 8.35
CA ASP A 68 21.58 14.59 9.25
C ASP A 68 20.27 15.39 9.26
N LYS A 69 20.17 16.48 8.50
CA LYS A 69 18.93 17.25 8.39
C LYS A 69 17.84 16.39 7.77
N VAL A 70 16.73 16.25 8.50
CA VAL A 70 15.51 15.59 8.02
C VAL A 70 14.85 16.51 7.00
N VAL A 71 14.69 16.01 5.78
CA VAL A 71 14.08 16.72 4.65
C VAL A 71 12.68 16.20 4.29
N SER A 72 12.35 14.97 4.71
CA SER A 72 11.03 14.38 4.52
C SER A 72 10.81 13.25 5.53
N VAL A 73 9.62 12.65 5.54
CA VAL A 73 9.33 11.39 6.25
C VAL A 73 8.72 10.43 5.24
N ALA A 74 9.38 9.30 5.01
CA ALA A 74 8.87 8.21 4.18
C ALA A 74 8.17 7.20 5.08
N VAL A 75 6.83 7.21 5.04
CA VAL A 75 5.94 6.39 5.89
C VAL A 75 6.13 6.69 7.39
N THR A 76 7.17 6.14 8.02
CA THR A 76 7.55 6.39 9.43
C THR A 76 9.03 6.70 9.63
N VAL A 77 9.84 6.64 8.55
CA VAL A 77 11.29 6.85 8.62
C VAL A 77 11.63 8.29 8.22
N PRO A 78 12.27 9.08 9.10
CA PRO A 78 12.83 10.38 8.72
C PRO A 78 13.85 10.20 7.60
N VAL A 79 13.62 10.86 6.47
CA VAL A 79 14.54 10.89 5.34
C VAL A 79 15.49 12.05 5.52
N THR A 80 16.78 11.76 5.67
CA THR A 80 17.82 12.78 5.77
C THR A 80 18.45 13.11 4.42
N ASN A 81 19.16 14.24 4.34
CA ASN A 81 19.98 14.59 3.18
C ASN A 81 20.98 13.49 2.79
N LYS A 82 21.56 12.80 3.79
CA LYS A 82 22.44 11.66 3.58
C LYS A 82 21.71 10.50 2.90
N MET A 83 20.53 10.10 3.42
CA MET A 83 19.76 8.98 2.87
C MET A 83 19.34 9.17 1.40
N LEU A 84 19.14 10.41 0.95
CA LEU A 84 18.86 10.71 -0.46
C LEU A 84 20.05 10.40 -1.39
N ASN A 85 21.27 10.43 -0.86
CA ASN A 85 22.52 10.27 -1.61
C ASN A 85 23.21 8.91 -1.36
N ASP A 86 22.98 8.27 -0.21
CA ASP A 86 23.62 7.03 0.24
C ASP A 86 22.96 5.74 -0.28
N ILE A 87 22.34 5.77 -1.47
CA ILE A 87 21.97 4.50 -2.10
C ILE A 87 23.29 3.80 -2.44
N ALA A 88 23.56 2.71 -1.73
CA ALA A 88 24.82 2.00 -1.83
C ALA A 88 25.19 1.79 -3.30
N HIS A 89 26.23 2.52 -3.75
CA HIS A 89 26.61 2.70 -5.15
C HIS A 89 26.83 1.38 -5.90
N GLY A 90 27.10 0.28 -5.18
CA GLY A 90 27.28 -1.05 -5.75
C GLY A 90 25.99 -1.79 -6.14
N PHE A 91 24.81 -1.33 -5.69
CA PHE A 91 23.54 -2.02 -5.94
C PHE A 91 22.69 -1.37 -7.03
N TYR A 92 22.74 -0.04 -7.16
CA TYR A 92 22.04 0.71 -8.20
C TYR A 92 23.04 1.64 -8.88
N GLN A 93 23.60 1.19 -9.99
CA GLN A 93 24.59 1.96 -10.76
C GLN A 93 24.01 3.34 -11.15
N GLU A 94 24.83 4.38 -11.05
CA GLU A 94 24.59 5.73 -11.59
C GLU A 94 23.37 6.54 -11.09
N ASN A 95 22.84 6.27 -9.90
CA ASN A 95 21.77 7.09 -9.30
C ASN A 95 20.54 7.24 -10.25
N PRO A 96 19.80 6.13 -10.49
CA PRO A 96 18.73 6.10 -11.48
C PRO A 96 17.63 7.09 -11.15
N ALA A 97 17.04 7.69 -12.18
CA ALA A 97 15.90 8.59 -12.04
C ALA A 97 14.80 8.21 -13.03
N GLY A 98 13.57 8.19 -12.56
CA GLY A 98 12.40 7.83 -13.35
C GLY A 98 11.30 7.19 -12.50
N ILE A 99 10.18 6.93 -13.16
CA ILE A 99 9.09 6.12 -12.63
C ILE A 99 9.51 4.66 -12.81
N TRP A 100 9.84 3.97 -11.72
CA TRP A 100 10.45 2.63 -11.78
C TRP A 100 9.55 1.53 -11.22
N GLN A 101 8.36 1.89 -10.73
CA GLN A 101 7.30 0.99 -10.31
C GLN A 101 5.95 1.46 -10.90
N PRO A 102 4.88 0.65 -10.83
CA PRO A 102 3.59 0.96 -11.44
C PRO A 102 2.99 2.31 -11.03
N VAL A 103 2.18 2.86 -11.94
CA VAL A 103 1.32 4.01 -11.70
C VAL A 103 -0.10 3.61 -12.03
N ASN A 104 -1.02 3.81 -11.08
CA ASN A 104 -2.43 3.45 -11.24
C ASN A 104 -3.32 4.68 -11.10
N LEU A 105 -4.42 4.71 -11.86
CA LEU A 105 -5.55 5.57 -11.58
C LEU A 105 -6.58 4.77 -10.79
N VAL A 106 -6.77 5.11 -9.52
CA VAL A 106 -7.76 4.49 -8.63
C VAL A 106 -8.99 5.37 -8.59
N ILE A 107 -10.13 4.79 -8.94
CA ILE A 107 -11.44 5.44 -8.87
C ILE A 107 -12.27 4.72 -7.81
N SER A 108 -12.60 5.42 -6.72
CA SER A 108 -13.30 4.84 -5.57
C SER A 108 -14.55 5.65 -5.18
N ASP A 109 -15.40 5.05 -4.36
CA ASP A 109 -16.40 5.82 -3.62
C ASP A 109 -15.76 6.78 -2.61
N LEU A 110 -16.57 7.71 -2.11
CA LEU A 110 -16.14 8.72 -1.12
C LEU A 110 -15.98 8.17 0.29
N ILE A 111 -16.47 6.97 0.59
CA ILE A 111 -16.14 6.24 1.82
C ILE A 111 -15.20 5.13 1.39
N LYS A 112 -13.94 5.20 1.85
CA LYS A 112 -12.85 4.38 1.34
C LYS A 112 -12.07 3.75 2.49
N ILE A 113 -11.69 2.49 2.32
CA ILE A 113 -10.69 1.81 3.15
C ILE A 113 -9.32 2.30 2.68
N GLU A 114 -8.60 3.01 3.54
CA GLU A 114 -7.28 3.56 3.23
C GLU A 114 -6.14 2.59 3.51
N ASP A 115 -6.28 1.81 4.59
CA ASP A 115 -5.26 0.86 5.04
C ASP A 115 -5.91 -0.27 5.86
N VAL A 116 -5.26 -1.43 5.83
CA VAL A 116 -5.64 -2.57 6.68
C VAL A 116 -4.39 -3.25 7.21
N TYR A 117 -4.29 -3.27 8.53
CA TYR A 117 -3.28 -4.04 9.24
C TYR A 117 -3.90 -5.32 9.81
N ILE A 118 -3.37 -6.46 9.41
CA ILE A 118 -3.74 -7.78 9.92
C ILE A 118 -2.63 -8.24 10.84
N LYS A 119 -2.94 -8.49 12.12
CA LYS A 119 -2.05 -9.09 13.10
C LYS A 119 -2.54 -10.51 13.43
N PRO A 120 -2.00 -11.55 12.75
CA PRO A 120 -2.42 -12.93 12.97
C PRO A 120 -2.18 -13.42 14.40
N THR A 121 -3.03 -14.35 14.83
CA THR A 121 -2.80 -15.21 16.00
C THR A 121 -2.91 -16.67 15.54
N LEU A 122 -2.66 -17.63 16.44
CA LEU A 122 -2.78 -19.05 16.11
C LEU A 122 -4.23 -19.50 15.85
N THR A 123 -5.21 -18.73 16.31
CA THR A 123 -6.65 -19.09 16.26
C THR A 123 -7.52 -17.96 15.71
N GLY A 124 -6.92 -17.01 14.98
CA GLY A 124 -7.61 -15.80 14.58
C GLY A 124 -6.69 -14.68 14.10
N ALA A 125 -7.16 -13.45 14.22
CA ALA A 125 -6.38 -12.25 13.95
C ALA A 125 -6.99 -11.02 14.62
N ASN A 126 -6.14 -10.04 14.91
CA ASN A 126 -6.57 -8.68 15.23
C ASN A 126 -6.47 -7.84 13.96
N PHE A 127 -7.45 -6.98 13.74
CA PHE A 127 -7.54 -6.13 12.57
C PHE A 127 -7.55 -4.67 13.00
N GLU A 128 -6.78 -3.86 12.29
CA GLU A 128 -6.91 -2.41 12.31
C GLU A 128 -7.25 -1.96 10.88
N VAL A 129 -8.45 -1.42 10.68
CA VAL A 129 -8.94 -0.99 9.37
C VAL A 129 -9.11 0.52 9.40
N THR A 130 -8.30 1.24 8.63
CA THR A 130 -8.37 2.70 8.50
C THR A 130 -9.37 3.05 7.41
N ILE A 131 -10.42 3.81 7.77
CA ILE A 131 -11.47 4.21 6.84
C ILE A 131 -11.61 5.73 6.88
N LYS A 132 -11.73 6.34 5.70
CA LYS A 132 -11.93 7.78 5.54
C LYS A 132 -13.22 8.09 4.80
N ASN A 133 -13.90 9.13 5.27
CA ASN A 133 -15.06 9.72 4.61
C ASN A 133 -14.67 11.02 3.90
N TYR A 134 -14.40 10.96 2.60
CA TYR A 134 -14.13 12.12 1.74
C TYR A 134 -15.39 12.89 1.31
N SER A 135 -16.57 12.53 1.80
CA SER A 135 -17.79 13.24 1.46
C SER A 135 -18.05 14.37 2.45
N GLY A 136 -18.66 15.45 1.95
CA GLY A 136 -19.10 16.57 2.80
C GLY A 136 -20.32 16.26 3.69
N LYS A 137 -20.64 14.98 3.93
CA LYS A 137 -21.80 14.55 4.71
C LYS A 137 -21.43 13.37 5.61
N LYS A 138 -22.15 13.24 6.72
CA LYS A 138 -22.06 12.07 7.61
C LYS A 138 -22.41 10.78 6.85
N SER A 139 -21.64 9.72 7.10
CA SER A 139 -21.91 8.37 6.57
C SER A 139 -22.10 7.36 7.68
N ILE A 140 -23.00 6.40 7.44
CA ILE A 140 -23.24 5.25 8.31
C ILE A 140 -23.14 3.97 7.50
N PHE A 141 -22.33 3.03 7.96
CA PHE A 141 -22.06 1.78 7.25
C PHE A 141 -21.75 0.63 8.22
N ASP A 142 -21.76 -0.58 7.69
CA ASP A 142 -21.26 -1.78 8.35
C ASP A 142 -19.94 -2.20 7.68
N LEU A 143 -19.02 -2.80 8.43
CA LEU A 143 -17.78 -3.36 7.92
C LEU A 143 -17.88 -4.89 8.05
N SER A 144 -17.87 -5.57 6.91
CA SER A 144 -17.84 -7.03 6.86
C SER A 144 -16.47 -7.56 6.52
N THR A 145 -16.18 -8.75 7.04
CA THR A 145 -14.91 -9.45 6.83
C THR A 145 -15.21 -10.85 6.36
N GLU A 146 -14.60 -11.22 5.24
CA GLU A 146 -14.63 -12.57 4.71
C GLU A 146 -13.19 -13.06 4.56
N ILE A 147 -12.95 -14.31 4.97
CA ILE A 147 -11.65 -14.97 4.86
C ILE A 147 -11.89 -16.20 4.00
N ILE A 148 -11.17 -16.32 2.90
CA ILE A 148 -11.28 -17.43 1.95
C ILE A 148 -9.92 -18.14 1.88
N GLU A 149 -9.91 -19.46 1.89
CA GLU A 149 -8.69 -20.23 1.61
C GLU A 149 -8.24 -19.98 0.17
N ASP A 150 -6.99 -19.56 -0.05
CA ASP A 150 -6.51 -19.15 -1.37
C ASP A 150 -6.45 -20.33 -2.37
N ASP A 151 -6.08 -21.52 -1.89
CA ASP A 151 -5.90 -22.71 -2.72
C ASP A 151 -7.22 -23.39 -3.11
N THR A 152 -8.15 -23.53 -2.17
CA THR A 152 -9.43 -24.22 -2.38
C THR A 152 -10.56 -23.27 -2.78
N LYS A 153 -10.37 -21.95 -2.57
CA LYS A 153 -11.41 -20.93 -2.65
C LYS A 153 -12.62 -21.19 -1.73
N ASN A 154 -12.43 -22.01 -0.70
CA ASN A 154 -13.48 -22.27 0.29
C ASN A 154 -13.61 -21.10 1.27
N PRO A 155 -14.85 -20.67 1.58
CA PRO A 155 -15.09 -19.67 2.61
C PRO A 155 -14.71 -20.24 3.98
N PHE A 156 -13.76 -19.60 4.65
CA PHE A 156 -13.26 -19.97 5.97
C PHE A 156 -13.95 -19.19 7.09
N TYR A 157 -14.29 -17.93 6.83
CA TYR A 157 -15.05 -17.06 7.73
C TYR A 157 -15.82 -16.02 6.91
N SER A 158 -17.05 -15.67 7.28
CA SER A 158 -17.81 -14.61 6.61
C SER A 158 -18.83 -14.01 7.55
N GLU A 159 -18.52 -12.85 8.13
CA GLU A 159 -19.44 -12.14 9.04
C GLU A 159 -19.33 -10.61 8.92
N THR A 160 -20.16 -9.91 9.68
CA THR A 160 -20.14 -8.45 9.82
C THR A 160 -19.80 -8.08 11.27
N PRO A 161 -18.51 -8.11 11.64
CA PRO A 161 -18.08 -7.94 13.04
C PRO A 161 -18.31 -6.52 13.56
N VAL A 162 -18.32 -5.51 12.67
CA VAL A 162 -18.53 -4.11 13.07
C VAL A 162 -19.74 -3.55 12.33
N LYS A 163 -20.75 -3.09 13.08
CA LYS A 163 -22.02 -2.58 12.54
C LYS A 163 -22.25 -1.13 12.93
N LYS A 164 -22.96 -0.39 12.09
CA LYS A 164 -23.41 1.00 12.31
C LYS A 164 -22.25 1.95 12.66
N VAL A 165 -21.10 1.76 12.02
CA VAL A 165 -20.01 2.73 12.08
C VAL A 165 -20.51 4.05 11.53
N SER A 166 -20.21 5.14 12.23
CA SER A 166 -20.61 6.49 11.87
C SER A 166 -19.35 7.34 11.72
N LEU A 167 -19.15 7.93 10.55
CA LEU A 167 -18.10 8.91 10.28
C LEU A 167 -18.73 10.24 9.88
N ALA A 168 -18.30 11.32 10.52
CA ALA A 168 -18.59 12.69 10.11
C ALA A 168 -17.97 13.02 8.75
N ALA A 169 -18.31 14.18 8.19
CA ALA A 169 -17.68 14.66 6.96
C ALA A 169 -16.17 14.83 7.17
N ASP A 170 -15.37 14.41 6.20
CA ASP A 170 -13.90 14.46 6.20
C ASP A 170 -13.20 13.72 7.37
N GLU A 171 -13.95 12.92 8.15
CA GLU A 171 -13.40 12.12 9.26
C GLU A 171 -12.66 10.89 8.74
N GLU A 172 -11.50 10.61 9.35
CA GLU A 172 -10.77 9.36 9.24
C GLU A 172 -10.76 8.63 10.59
N LYS A 173 -10.92 7.31 10.56
CA LYS A 173 -10.97 6.51 11.78
C LYS A 173 -10.33 5.14 11.58
N VAL A 174 -9.56 4.72 12.58
CA VAL A 174 -9.06 3.35 12.71
C VAL A 174 -10.09 2.51 13.47
N ILE A 175 -10.62 1.48 12.82
CA ILE A 175 -11.56 0.52 13.41
C ILE A 175 -10.78 -0.71 13.83
N LYS A 176 -10.83 -1.02 15.13
CA LYS A 176 -10.13 -2.18 15.71
C LYS A 176 -11.14 -3.25 16.12
N TYR A 177 -10.91 -4.48 15.71
CA TYR A 177 -11.70 -5.64 16.13
C TYR A 177 -10.87 -6.93 16.00
N THR A 178 -11.38 -8.01 16.58
CA THR A 178 -10.68 -9.28 16.67
C THR A 178 -11.62 -10.41 16.27
N ILE A 179 -11.09 -11.37 15.53
CA ILE A 179 -11.74 -12.66 15.26
C ILE A 179 -10.92 -13.71 15.99
N THR A 180 -11.59 -14.56 16.78
CA THR A 180 -10.98 -15.65 17.57
C THR A 180 -11.73 -16.95 17.36
N GLY A 181 -11.15 -18.08 17.76
CA GLY A 181 -11.82 -19.39 17.70
C GLY A 181 -11.77 -20.05 16.33
N LEU A 182 -10.99 -19.50 15.40
CA LEU A 182 -10.70 -20.13 14.12
C LEU A 182 -9.76 -21.32 14.33
N LYS A 183 -9.82 -22.29 13.42
CA LYS A 183 -8.91 -23.45 13.36
C LYS A 183 -8.17 -23.46 12.01
N PRO A 184 -7.27 -22.48 11.76
CA PRO A 184 -6.66 -22.31 10.45
C PRO A 184 -5.57 -23.35 10.16
N ARG A 185 -5.29 -23.57 8.88
CA ARG A 185 -4.02 -24.14 8.44
C ARG A 185 -2.98 -23.02 8.54
N LEU A 186 -2.07 -23.14 9.51
CA LEU A 186 -1.06 -22.11 9.73
C LEU A 186 -0.07 -22.04 8.57
N TRP A 187 0.43 -20.85 8.29
CA TRP A 187 1.49 -20.65 7.30
C TRP A 187 2.84 -21.10 7.89
N THR A 188 3.59 -21.86 7.10
CA THR A 188 5.00 -22.17 7.31
C THR A 188 5.72 -22.19 5.95
N PRO A 189 7.07 -22.12 5.89
CA PRO A 189 7.79 -22.25 4.62
C PRO A 189 7.51 -23.56 3.87
N ASN A 190 7.24 -24.66 4.60
CA ASN A 190 6.93 -25.97 4.01
C ASN A 190 5.45 -26.13 3.64
N HIS A 191 4.56 -25.42 4.33
CA HIS A 191 3.13 -25.40 4.09
C HIS A 191 2.65 -23.94 4.02
N PRO A 192 2.84 -23.26 2.88
CA PRO A 192 2.52 -21.85 2.73
C PRO A 192 1.02 -21.64 2.54
N ASN A 193 0.21 -22.03 3.53
CA ASN A 193 -1.24 -21.85 3.51
C ASN A 193 -1.56 -20.34 3.53
N LEU A 194 -2.23 -19.86 2.48
CA LEU A 194 -2.60 -18.46 2.31
C LEU A 194 -4.12 -18.30 2.31
N TYR A 195 -4.54 -17.09 2.69
CA TYR A 195 -5.95 -16.71 2.78
C TYR A 195 -6.15 -15.34 2.14
N ASP A 196 -7.23 -15.20 1.38
CA ASP A 196 -7.77 -13.93 0.91
C ASP A 196 -8.60 -13.30 2.03
N PHE A 197 -8.12 -12.22 2.64
CA PHE A 197 -8.86 -11.42 3.61
C PHE A 197 -9.57 -10.28 2.90
N ASN A 198 -10.89 -10.39 2.77
CA ASN A 198 -11.76 -9.41 2.13
C ASN A 198 -12.44 -8.53 3.18
N PHE A 199 -12.22 -7.22 3.10
CA PHE A 199 -12.87 -6.22 3.94
C PHE A 199 -13.81 -5.39 3.07
N THR A 200 -15.09 -5.38 3.40
CA THR A 200 -16.12 -4.70 2.59
C THR A 200 -16.90 -3.72 3.42
N ILE A 201 -17.01 -2.48 2.92
CA ILE A 201 -17.92 -1.47 3.45
C ILE A 201 -19.31 -1.73 2.86
N LYS A 202 -20.29 -2.00 3.73
CA LYS A 202 -21.68 -2.28 3.36
C LYS A 202 -22.59 -1.16 3.83
N THR A 203 -23.57 -0.79 3.03
CA THR A 203 -24.64 0.14 3.42
C THR A 203 -26.00 -0.47 3.10
N LYS A 204 -27.07 0.05 3.70
CA LYS A 204 -28.45 -0.40 3.40
C LYS A 204 -28.81 -0.32 1.91
N LYS A 205 -28.22 0.63 1.18
CA LYS A 205 -28.53 0.90 -0.23
C LYS A 205 -27.56 0.20 -1.21
N GLN A 206 -26.34 -0.07 -0.76
CA GLN A 206 -25.26 -0.64 -1.57
C GLN A 206 -24.54 -1.72 -0.75
N PRO A 207 -24.67 -3.00 -1.12
CA PRO A 207 -24.11 -4.11 -0.36
C PRO A 207 -22.57 -4.19 -0.46
N GLU A 208 -21.97 -3.52 -1.43
CA GLU A 208 -20.53 -3.34 -1.59
C GLU A 208 -20.29 -1.91 -2.05
N LYS A 209 -19.83 -1.06 -1.13
CA LYS A 209 -19.48 0.34 -1.42
C LYS A 209 -17.98 0.52 -1.64
N ASP A 210 -17.19 -0.27 -0.93
CA ASP A 210 -15.75 -0.36 -1.14
C ASP A 210 -15.29 -1.74 -0.68
N ARG A 211 -14.22 -2.26 -1.28
CA ARG A 211 -13.64 -3.56 -0.93
C ARG A 211 -12.13 -3.55 -1.08
N VAL A 212 -11.44 -4.06 -0.06
CA VAL A 212 -10.01 -4.33 -0.08
C VAL A 212 -9.78 -5.82 0.19
N SER A 213 -8.92 -6.44 -0.62
CA SER A 213 -8.55 -7.85 -0.52
C SER A 213 -7.05 -7.94 -0.25
N ILE A 214 -6.65 -8.67 0.80
CA ILE A 214 -5.25 -8.88 1.18
C ILE A 214 -4.97 -10.37 1.26
N LEU A 215 -4.02 -10.83 0.45
CA LEU A 215 -3.50 -12.20 0.54
C LEU A 215 -2.49 -12.28 1.68
N SER A 216 -2.76 -13.12 2.68
CA SER A 216 -1.87 -13.28 3.83
C SER A 216 -1.94 -14.68 4.44
N GLY A 217 -0.89 -15.07 5.15
CA GLY A 217 -0.80 -16.33 5.87
C GLY A 217 -0.93 -16.12 7.38
N LEU A 218 -1.75 -16.94 8.04
CA LEU A 218 -1.91 -16.92 9.50
C LEU A 218 -0.70 -17.58 10.16
N ARG A 219 0.16 -16.77 10.79
CA ARG A 219 1.35 -17.22 11.52
C ARG A 219 1.74 -16.24 12.63
N THR A 220 2.39 -16.75 13.67
CA THR A 220 3.09 -15.90 14.63
C THR A 220 4.60 -16.12 14.51
N PHE A 221 5.39 -15.10 14.81
CA PHE A 221 6.83 -15.25 14.97
C PHE A 221 7.32 -14.30 16.06
N GLU A 222 8.30 -14.76 16.84
CA GLU A 222 8.94 -13.95 17.87
C GLU A 222 10.37 -14.43 18.10
N VAL A 223 11.19 -13.61 18.76
CA VAL A 223 12.49 -14.02 19.26
C VAL A 223 12.37 -14.17 20.78
N LYS A 224 12.55 -15.40 21.27
CA LYS A 224 12.44 -15.74 22.69
C LYS A 224 13.68 -16.47 23.13
N ASN A 225 14.34 -15.97 24.17
CA ASN A 225 15.58 -16.55 24.71
C ASN A 225 16.69 -16.76 23.66
N GLY A 226 16.82 -15.84 22.70
CA GLY A 226 17.80 -15.93 21.61
C GLY A 226 17.45 -16.91 20.49
N LEU A 227 16.27 -17.53 20.53
CA LEU A 227 15.77 -18.40 19.48
C LEU A 227 14.65 -17.70 18.71
N PHE A 228 14.68 -17.81 17.38
CA PHE A 228 13.54 -17.45 16.55
C PHE A 228 12.48 -18.56 16.66
N GLU A 229 11.26 -18.20 17.03
CA GLU A 229 10.11 -19.11 17.07
C GLU A 229 9.15 -18.77 15.94
N LEU A 230 8.65 -19.80 15.25
CA LEU A 230 7.57 -19.72 14.27
C LEU A 230 6.39 -20.54 14.80
N ASN A 231 5.23 -19.92 14.90
CA ASN A 231 4.01 -20.54 15.44
C ASN A 231 4.21 -21.14 16.85
N GLY A 232 5.05 -20.51 17.68
CA GLY A 232 5.38 -20.95 19.04
C GLY A 232 6.38 -22.10 19.14
N VAL A 233 7.05 -22.45 18.04
CA VAL A 233 8.05 -23.52 17.99
C VAL A 233 9.40 -22.96 17.50
N PRO A 234 10.53 -23.29 18.14
CA PRO A 234 11.85 -22.89 17.66
C PRO A 234 12.07 -23.28 16.20
N TYR A 235 12.48 -22.32 15.38
CA TYR A 235 12.64 -22.48 13.94
C TYR A 235 14.01 -21.98 13.48
N TRP A 236 14.80 -22.87 12.92
CA TRP A 236 16.14 -22.54 12.45
C TRP A 236 16.10 -21.94 11.04
N LEU A 237 16.40 -20.65 10.92
CA LEU A 237 16.44 -19.95 9.63
C LEU A 237 17.64 -20.43 8.80
N ARG A 238 17.35 -20.95 7.61
CA ARG A 238 18.34 -21.35 6.61
C ARG A 238 18.09 -20.57 5.33
N GLY A 239 19.09 -19.85 4.84
CA GLY A 239 18.96 -19.03 3.65
C GLY A 239 20.28 -18.38 3.24
N GLY A 240 20.19 -17.37 2.41
CA GLY A 240 21.31 -16.53 1.98
C GLY A 240 20.93 -15.06 1.97
N ASN A 241 21.90 -14.19 1.71
CA ASN A 241 21.65 -12.76 1.56
C ASN A 241 21.20 -12.49 0.12
N HIS A 242 19.97 -12.00 -0.05
CA HIS A 242 19.47 -11.58 -1.35
C HIS A 242 19.83 -10.11 -1.58
N THR A 243 20.61 -9.84 -2.63
CA THR A 243 20.93 -8.48 -3.06
C THR A 243 19.93 -8.03 -4.12
N PRO A 244 19.52 -6.75 -4.15
CA PRO A 244 18.67 -6.24 -5.21
C PRO A 244 19.32 -6.47 -6.57
N PHE A 245 18.57 -7.02 -7.52
CA PHE A 245 19.00 -7.18 -8.90
C PHE A 245 18.80 -5.87 -9.66
N ALA A 246 19.60 -5.63 -10.70
CA ALA A 246 19.57 -4.38 -11.46
C ALA A 246 18.16 -4.06 -11.98
N LEU A 247 17.81 -2.77 -12.01
CA LEU A 247 16.59 -2.25 -12.63
C LEU A 247 16.52 -2.71 -14.08
N ALA A 248 15.69 -3.72 -14.36
CA ALA A 248 15.32 -4.05 -15.73
C ALA A 248 14.13 -3.18 -16.13
N PRO A 249 14.01 -2.75 -17.40
CA PRO A 249 12.77 -2.16 -17.89
C PRO A 249 11.61 -3.11 -17.61
N ASN A 250 10.61 -2.67 -16.85
CA ASN A 250 9.44 -3.49 -16.53
C ASN A 250 8.61 -3.85 -17.78
N ASP A 251 8.85 -3.18 -18.91
CA ASP A 251 8.24 -3.48 -20.20
C ASP A 251 9.28 -3.27 -21.33
N LEU A 252 9.80 -4.39 -21.84
CA LEU A 252 10.77 -4.40 -22.95
C LEU A 252 10.16 -3.80 -24.24
N THR A 253 8.87 -3.99 -24.48
CA THR A 253 8.18 -3.50 -25.68
C THR A 253 8.04 -1.98 -25.63
N LEU A 254 7.68 -1.43 -24.47
CA LEU A 254 7.58 0.00 -24.26
C LEU A 254 8.94 0.69 -24.35
N ALA A 255 9.98 0.09 -23.74
CA ALA A 255 11.35 0.59 -23.85
C ALA A 255 11.81 0.64 -25.32
N ASN A 256 11.61 -0.44 -26.07
CA ASN A 256 11.98 -0.51 -27.49
C ASN A 256 11.22 0.50 -28.37
N THR A 257 10.01 0.91 -27.97
CA THR A 257 9.23 1.93 -28.70
C THR A 257 9.81 3.33 -28.46
N PHE A 258 10.24 3.65 -27.24
CA PHE A 258 10.81 4.95 -26.90
C PHE A 258 12.24 5.15 -27.39
N TYR A 259 13.04 4.09 -27.45
CA TYR A 259 14.45 4.13 -27.87
C TYR A 259 14.68 4.00 -29.38
N GLN A 260 13.64 4.15 -30.22
CA GLN A 260 13.84 4.23 -31.66
C GLN A 260 14.63 5.51 -32.03
N LEU A 261 15.96 5.36 -32.03
CA LEU A 261 16.91 6.10 -32.87
C LEU A 261 16.70 5.73 -34.35
#